data_AF-A0AA38FQE8-F1
#
_entry.id   AF-A0AA38FQE8-F1
#
_cell.length_a   1.000
_cell.length_b   1.000
_cell.length_c   1.000
_cell.angle_alpha   90.00
_cell.angle_beta   90.00
_cell.angle_gamma   90.00
#
_symmetry.space_group_name_H-M   'P 1'
#
loop_
_entity.id
_entity.type
_entity.pdbx_description
1 polymer ?
#
loop_
_entity_poly.entity_id
_entity_poly.type
_entity_poly.pdbx_seq_one_letter_code
_entity_poly.pdbx_strand_id
1 'polypeptide(L)'
;NDTISTILVQQNKDNDEQPIAFFSQSLDDYELKYSFIEKHVLAVIRSLKKFKHLVSNNKVQLLVSHARVKDFLLNKDLNEKRA
;
A
#
# COMPACT_ATOMS: atom_id res chain seq x y z
N ASN A 1 5.72 12.21 -14.56
CA ASN A 1 5.84 10.80 -14.14
C ASN A 1 4.85 10.53 -13.04
N ASP A 2 4.00 9.52 -13.19
CA ASP A 2 3.13 9.05 -12.10
C ASP A 2 3.99 8.55 -10.94
N THR A 3 3.49 8.75 -9.73
CA THR A 3 4.12 8.28 -8.49
C THR A 3 3.11 7.51 -7.66
N ILE A 4 3.62 6.65 -6.79
CA ILE A 4 2.87 5.99 -5.73
C ILE A 4 3.38 6.53 -4.39
N SER A 5 2.47 6.73 -3.45
CA SER A 5 2.83 7.26 -2.14
C SER A 5 2.00 6.61 -1.03
N THR A 6 2.53 6.65 0.19
CA THR A 6 1.88 6.11 1.38
C THR A 6 2.37 6.86 2.61
N ILE A 7 1.49 7.03 3.57
CA ILE A 7 1.79 7.57 4.90
C ILE A 7 1.54 6.49 5.94
N LEU A 8 2.46 6.34 6.87
CA LEU A 8 2.24 5.52 8.07
C LEU A 8 1.90 6.46 9.22
N VAL A 9 0.74 6.23 9.83
CA VAL A 9 0.24 6.99 10.97
C VAL A 9 0.15 6.09 12.20
N GLN A 10 0.33 6.70 13.37
CA GLN A 10 0.18 6.06 14.67
C GLN A 10 -0.61 6.99 15.60
N GLN A 11 -1.51 6.44 16.41
CA GLN A 11 -2.21 7.21 17.43
C GLN A 11 -1.28 7.52 18.61
N ASN A 12 -1.29 8.78 19.06
CA ASN A 12 -0.61 9.19 20.29
C ASN A 12 -1.44 8.82 21.54
N LYS A 13 -0.98 9.24 22.72
CA LYS A 13 -1.67 8.99 24.00
C LYS A 13 -3.04 9.67 24.10
N ASP A 14 -3.27 10.70 23.30
CA ASP A 14 -4.49 11.51 23.26
C ASP A 14 -5.45 11.06 22.14
N ASN A 15 -5.12 9.95 21.45
CA ASN A 15 -5.82 9.38 20.29
C ASN A 15 -5.74 10.19 18.98
N ASP A 16 -4.83 11.17 18.89
CA ASP A 16 -4.58 11.89 17.63
C ASP A 16 -3.70 11.06 16.71
N GLU A 17 -4.06 11.02 15.42
CA GLU A 17 -3.23 10.40 14.39
C GLU A 17 -2.00 11.25 14.09
N GLN A 18 -0.81 10.69 14.33
CA GLN A 18 0.47 11.33 14.03
C GLN A 18 1.19 10.56 12.91
N PRO A 19 1.65 11.25 11.86
CA PRO A 19 2.45 10.62 10.82
C PRO A 19 3.84 10.28 11.34
N ILE A 20 4.25 9.02 11.19
CA ILE A 20 5.54 8.51 11.67
C ILE A 20 6.49 8.11 10.54
N ALA A 21 5.98 7.90 9.32
CA ALA A 21 6.81 7.68 8.14
C ALA A 21 6.08 8.03 6.84
N PHE A 22 6.86 8.41 5.83
CA PHE A 22 6.39 8.72 4.49
C PHE A 22 7.12 7.86 3.46
N PHE A 23 6.40 7.44 2.44
CA PHE A 23 6.95 6.73 1.29
C PHE A 23 6.39 7.35 0.01
N SER A 24 7.27 7.59 -0.95
CA SER A 24 6.90 7.99 -2.30
C SER A 24 7.93 7.43 -3.27
N GLN A 25 7.48 6.97 -4.43
CA GLN A 25 8.35 6.46 -5.49
C GLN A 25 7.72 6.74 -6.86
N SER A 26 8.53 7.19 -7.80
CA SER A 26 8.14 7.27 -9.21
C SER A 26 7.95 5.88 -9.80
N LEU A 27 6.96 5.76 -10.68
CA LEU A 27 6.74 4.53 -11.42
C LEU A 27 7.69 4.44 -12.62
N ASP A 28 8.24 3.24 -12.82
CA ASP A 28 9.06 2.94 -13.99
C ASP A 28 8.16 2.71 -15.24
N ASP A 29 8.75 2.69 -16.43
CA ASP A 29 8.01 2.60 -17.71
C ASP A 29 7.03 1.43 -17.80
N TYR A 30 7.35 0.29 -17.18
CA TYR A 30 6.47 -0.87 -17.13
C TYR A 30 5.31 -0.66 -16.15
N GLU A 31 5.56 -0.01 -15.02
CA GLU A 31 4.57 0.23 -13.96
C GLU A 31 3.58 1.33 -14.34
N LEU A 32 4.01 2.26 -15.20
CA LEU A 32 3.12 3.26 -15.79
C LEU A 32 1.95 2.62 -16.55
N LYS A 33 2.15 1.43 -17.12
CA LYS A 33 1.14 0.67 -17.88
C LYS A 33 0.18 -0.12 -17.00
N TYR A 34 0.45 -0.24 -15.70
CA TYR A 34 -0.45 -0.91 -14.76
C TYR A 34 -1.79 -0.19 -14.66
N SER A 35 -2.85 -0.97 -14.46
CA SER A 35 -4.17 -0.43 -14.16
C SER A 35 -4.16 0.37 -12.86
N PHE A 36 -5.17 1.20 -12.66
CA PHE A 36 -5.36 1.96 -11.42
C PHE A 36 -5.29 1.05 -10.18
N ILE A 37 -5.96 -0.11 -10.21
CA ILE A 37 -5.98 -1.07 -9.09
C ILE A 37 -4.57 -1.63 -8.85
N GLU A 38 -3.87 -2.05 -9.90
CA GLU A 38 -2.51 -2.59 -9.78
C GLU A 38 -1.51 -1.57 -9.24
N LYS A 39 -1.59 -0.30 -9.66
CA LYS A 39 -0.76 0.78 -9.10
C LYS A 39 -1.01 0.97 -7.60
N HIS A 40 -2.27 0.90 -7.15
CA HIS A 40 -2.60 1.00 -5.72
C HIS A 40 -2.10 -0.22 -4.93
N VAL A 41 -2.25 -1.42 -5.46
CA VAL A 41 -1.72 -2.65 -4.86
C VAL A 41 -0.21 -2.59 -4.74
N LEU A 42 0.47 -2.11 -5.79
CA LEU A 42 1.91 -1.90 -5.81
C LEU A 42 2.35 -0.92 -4.71
N ALA A 43 1.61 0.17 -4.49
CA ALA A 43 1.85 1.13 -3.41
C ALA A 43 1.79 0.46 -2.03
N VAL A 44 0.78 -0.38 -1.79
CA VAL A 44 0.65 -1.17 -0.56
C VAL A 44 1.83 -2.10 -0.37
N ILE A 45 2.21 -2.88 -1.39
CA ILE A 45 3.31 -3.84 -1.27
C ILE A 45 4.64 -3.13 -1.00
N ARG A 46 4.94 -2.05 -1.73
CA ARG A 46 6.19 -1.29 -1.58
C ARG A 46 6.25 -0.55 -0.24
N SER A 47 5.16 0.04 0.23
CA SER A 47 5.12 0.68 1.55
C SER A 47 5.28 -0.32 2.70
N LEU A 48 4.63 -1.48 2.66
CA LEU A 48 4.81 -2.54 3.65
C LEU A 48 6.26 -3.05 3.67
N LYS A 49 6.90 -3.20 2.51
CA LYS A 49 8.33 -3.52 2.43
C LYS A 49 9.20 -2.42 3.03
N LYS A 50 8.93 -1.15 2.71
CA LYS A 50 9.68 0.01 3.23
C LYS A 50 9.56 0.13 4.75
N PHE A 51 8.36 -0.05 5.28
CA PHE A 51 8.03 0.10 6.70
C PHE A 51 8.13 -1.21 7.48
N LYS A 52 8.70 -2.28 6.89
CA LYS A 52 8.77 -3.61 7.52
C LYS A 52 9.26 -3.55 8.97
N HIS A 53 10.29 -2.75 9.24
CA HIS A 53 10.85 -2.58 10.58
C HIS A 53 9.89 -1.94 11.59
N LEU A 54 8.93 -1.14 11.13
CA LEU A 54 7.90 -0.50 11.96
C LEU A 54 6.66 -1.38 12.13
N VAL A 55 6.29 -2.15 11.11
CA VAL A 55 4.99 -2.86 11.07
C VAL A 55 5.06 -4.35 11.42
N SER A 56 6.22 -5.02 11.31
CA SER A 56 6.30 -6.50 11.35
C SER A 56 5.76 -7.16 12.63
N ASN A 57 5.84 -6.48 13.78
CA ASN A 57 5.39 -7.02 15.07
C ASN A 57 4.15 -6.31 15.60
N ASN A 58 3.50 -5.49 14.78
CA ASN A 58 2.37 -4.65 15.18
C ASN A 58 1.14 -4.99 14.33
N LYS A 59 -0.03 -5.00 14.96
CA LYS A 59 -1.29 -5.03 14.20
C LYS A 59 -1.42 -3.68 13.50
N VAL A 60 -1.41 -3.70 12.17
CA VAL A 60 -1.59 -2.51 11.34
C VAL A 60 -2.92 -2.55 10.61
N GLN A 61 -3.55 -1.39 10.47
CA GLN A 61 -4.72 -1.21 9.63
C GLN A 61 -4.28 -0.60 8.31
N LEU A 62 -4.69 -1.21 7.20
CA LEU A 62 -4.41 -0.71 5.88
C LEU A 62 -5.62 0.06 5.35
N LEU A 63 -5.47 1.36 5.16
CA LEU A 63 -6.46 2.23 4.54
C LEU A 63 -6.12 2.38 3.04
N VAL A 64 -7.04 1.94 2.19
CA VAL A 64 -6.94 2.07 0.73
C VAL A 64 -8.14 2.82 0.19
N SER A 65 -7.94 3.61 -0.86
CA SER A 65 -8.95 4.50 -1.43
C SER A 65 -10.19 3.79 -2.01
N HIS A 66 -10.07 2.51 -2.39
CA HIS A 66 -11.16 1.79 -3.05
C HIS A 66 -11.27 0.34 -2.58
N ALA A 67 -12.51 -0.11 -2.33
CA ALA A 67 -12.85 -1.50 -1.99
C ALA A 67 -12.23 -2.56 -2.92
N ARG A 68 -12.15 -2.30 -4.24
CA ARG A 68 -11.54 -3.24 -5.20
C ARG A 68 -10.06 -3.51 -4.95
N VAL A 69 -9.32 -2.57 -4.34
CA VAL A 69 -7.91 -2.78 -3.94
C VAL A 69 -7.85 -3.75 -2.78
N LYS A 70 -8.75 -3.60 -1.79
CA LYS A 70 -8.90 -4.54 -0.68
C LYS A 70 -9.25 -5.93 -1.20
N ASP A 71 -10.23 -6.04 -2.08
CA ASP A 71 -10.63 -7.33 -2.67
C ASP A 71 -9.47 -7.95 -3.43
N PHE A 72 -8.74 -7.17 -4.24
CA PHE A 72 -7.57 -7.66 -4.96
C PHE A 72 -6.49 -8.21 -4.03
N LEU A 73 -6.22 -7.54 -2.90
CA LEU A 73 -5.22 -7.95 -1.92
C LEU A 73 -5.63 -9.21 -1.13
N LEU A 74 -6.92 -9.39 -0.88
CA LEU A 74 -7.45 -10.47 -0.03
C LEU A 74 -7.91 -11.69 -0.81
N ASN A 75 -8.20 -11.56 -2.11
CA ASN A 75 -8.65 -12.66 -2.95
C ASN A 75 -7.47 -13.54 -3.39
N LYS A 76 -7.47 -14.79 -2.93
CA LYS A 76 -6.42 -15.79 -3.20
C LYS A 76 -6.43 -16.30 -4.66
N ASP A 77 -7.56 -16.17 -5.36
CA ASP A 77 -7.82 -16.81 -6.67
C ASP A 77 -7.49 -15.95 -7.90
N LEU A 78 -6.97 -14.73 -7.72
CA LEU A 78 -6.59 -13.86 -8.84
C LEU A 78 -5.35 -14.34 -9.61
N ASN A 79 -4.56 -15.25 -9.02
CA ASN A 79 -3.36 -15.81 -9.65
C ASN A 79 -3.68 -16.87 -10.73
N GLU A 80 -4.90 -17.40 -10.80
CA GLU A 80 -5.26 -18.44 -11.79
C GLU A 80 -5.65 -17.87 -13.16
N LYS A 81 -6.03 -16.58 -13.24
CA LYS A 81 -6.48 -15.95 -14.49
C LYS A 81 -5.36 -15.28 -15.30
N ARG A 82 -4.11 -15.45 -14.88
CA ARG A 82 -2.91 -14.89 -15.56
C ARG A 82 -1.87 -15.96 -15.96
N ALA A 83 -2.23 -17.24 -15.85
CA ALA A 83 -1.42 -18.38 -16.32
C ALA A 83 -1.78 -18.77 -17.75
#